data_AF-A0A8C2NIW1-F1
#
_entry.id   AF-A0A8C2NIW1-F1
#
_cell.length_a   1.000
_cell.length_b   1.000
_cell.length_c   1.000
_cell.angle_alpha   90.00
_cell.angle_beta   90.00
_cell.angle_gamma   90.00
#
_symmetry.space_group_name_H-M   'P 1'
#
loop_
_entity.id
_entity.type
_entity.pdbx_description
1 polymer ?
#
loop_
_entity_poly.entity_id
_entity_poly.type
_entity_poly.pdbx_seq_one_letter_code
_entity_poly.pdbx_strand_id
1 'polypeptide(L)'
;MESLGAQSPPSPRELWQPDSEGTRPGTAGELAPGLPGHPRRPGQQLTAPHRRPQGFACKSRVNRNIFNSFCRQPPVSMPRSVLGSLALSTAMKCSPPDGCSLLLRVNASLALHESLQGLEVCSTSLDTQETQCQTVQVSRASRQQAGQQLQVRFDCFEVAVAQTLYVTLRTVPHFCGVQLGQQYHMEDCREEDVGKNVPDCFAEKLSYWVDRSRKVILVQVPESGGPDYYVRLCLKRFTCEDAGAPVRVTGNRVSRRVSLPYNQELSCLCLEVWSATPDAVRIQTCPFKNVTESLRDTIHYHPGSQALSWEPACPMRGRVSLCWQPGPGAHCLELKHSGRPARGRVQYPLVDTQPQLCLKFSTSLGFQVRCPFKQPRFPAWKMAVQPSPAPGHLRVAFFSSSPARFQVCLCHQGKTWPPACRRLLQATPVPAASVSQGDSAGDPAVAFVDIPGDEACAPSTCIQGRRTDVQFSVPQQLCGLQCAATQGTAA
;
A
#
# COMPACT_ATOMS: atom_id res chain seq x y z
N MET A 1 9.69 20.29 -51.83
CA MET A 1 8.38 20.68 -51.26
C MET A 1 8.31 20.09 -49.86
N GLU A 2 8.34 20.99 -48.89
CA GLU A 2 8.10 20.89 -47.43
C GLU A 2 8.44 19.61 -46.65
N SER A 3 9.48 19.76 -45.83
CA SER A 3 9.88 18.92 -44.70
C SER A 3 9.32 19.50 -43.39
N LEU A 4 8.48 18.75 -42.66
CA LEU A 4 8.02 19.09 -41.31
C LEU A 4 8.94 18.46 -40.26
N GLY A 5 9.67 19.29 -39.52
CA GLY A 5 10.50 18.92 -38.39
C GLY A 5 9.72 18.93 -37.07
N ALA A 6 9.91 17.89 -36.25
CA ALA A 6 9.42 17.84 -34.88
C ALA A 6 10.53 18.29 -33.91
N GLN A 7 10.23 19.30 -33.09
CA GLN A 7 11.12 19.85 -32.06
C GLN A 7 10.92 19.13 -30.71
N SER A 8 12.04 18.86 -30.04
CA SER A 8 12.14 18.33 -28.67
C SER A 8 11.94 19.43 -27.61
N PRO A 9 11.42 19.13 -26.41
CA PRO A 9 11.36 20.09 -25.30
C PRO A 9 12.65 20.09 -24.43
N PRO A 10 13.04 21.22 -23.81
CA PRO A 10 14.24 21.31 -22.97
C PRO A 10 13.99 21.04 -21.48
N SER A 11 15.07 20.63 -20.80
CA SER A 11 15.20 20.38 -19.37
C SER A 11 15.34 21.67 -18.55
N PRO A 12 14.87 21.75 -17.28
CA PRO A 12 15.19 22.86 -16.40
C PRO A 12 16.47 22.58 -15.58
N ARG A 13 17.39 23.55 -15.59
CA ARG A 13 18.55 23.63 -14.70
C ARG A 13 18.31 24.65 -13.58
N GLU A 14 18.96 24.33 -12.47
CA GLU A 14 19.15 25.03 -11.21
C GLU A 14 19.51 26.51 -11.33
N LEU A 15 19.05 27.31 -10.35
CA LEU A 15 19.87 28.33 -9.71
C LEU A 15 19.22 28.72 -8.37
N TRP A 16 20.01 28.83 -7.30
CA TRP A 16 20.08 29.97 -6.38
C TRP A 16 20.73 29.57 -5.06
N GLN A 17 21.95 30.07 -4.86
CA GLN A 17 22.57 30.32 -3.56
C GLN A 17 23.65 31.42 -3.73
N PRO A 18 24.21 32.00 -2.65
CA PRO A 18 24.00 33.40 -2.24
C PRO A 18 25.31 34.21 -2.20
N ASP A 19 25.25 35.46 -1.71
CA ASP A 19 26.32 36.23 -1.01
C ASP A 19 25.83 37.69 -0.86
N SER A 20 26.24 38.56 0.06
CA SER A 20 26.88 38.53 1.39
C SER A 20 26.99 40.01 1.86
N GLU A 21 27.09 40.21 3.16
CA GLU A 21 27.33 41.42 3.98
C GLU A 21 27.99 42.70 3.40
N GLY A 22 27.68 43.84 4.03
CA GLY A 22 28.60 44.99 4.04
C GLY A 22 28.11 46.31 4.68
N THR A 23 28.35 46.47 5.98
CA THR A 23 28.90 47.71 6.61
C THR A 23 27.95 48.81 7.18
N ARG A 24 28.19 49.12 8.47
CA ARG A 24 27.70 50.21 9.38
C ARG A 24 28.70 51.42 9.38
N PRO A 25 28.61 52.46 10.25
CA PRO A 25 27.51 53.29 10.80
C PRO A 25 27.86 54.81 10.89
N GLY A 26 26.98 55.65 11.47
CA GLY A 26 27.32 56.93 12.13
C GLY A 26 26.21 58.00 11.99
N THR A 27 25.45 58.42 13.02
CA THR A 27 25.68 59.28 14.22
C THR A 27 24.91 60.62 14.14
N ALA A 28 24.06 60.83 15.17
CA ALA A 28 23.74 62.07 15.90
C ALA A 28 22.85 63.22 15.32
N GLY A 29 21.88 63.62 16.16
CA GLY A 29 21.37 64.98 16.36
C GLY A 29 19.89 65.18 15.99
N GLU A 30 19.03 65.96 16.65
CA GLU A 30 18.85 66.56 17.99
C GLU A 30 17.47 67.31 17.93
N LEU A 31 16.71 67.37 19.03
CA LEU A 31 15.67 68.36 19.50
C LEU A 31 14.94 69.30 18.49
N ALA A 32 13.67 69.75 18.58
CA ALA A 32 12.50 69.68 19.47
C ALA A 32 11.32 70.49 18.79
N PRO A 33 10.34 71.15 19.45
CA PRO A 33 8.89 70.86 19.38
C PRO A 33 7.98 71.99 18.82
N GLY A 34 6.66 71.73 18.62
CA GLY A 34 5.66 72.78 18.36
C GLY A 34 4.23 72.29 18.08
N LEU A 35 3.31 72.50 19.04
CA LEU A 35 1.83 72.50 18.92
C LEU A 35 1.34 73.95 18.63
N PRO A 36 0.04 74.30 18.41
CA PRO A 36 -1.19 73.50 18.20
C PRO A 36 -2.07 73.99 17.00
N GLY A 37 -3.15 73.26 16.68
CA GLY A 37 -4.24 73.77 15.82
C GLY A 37 -5.41 72.79 15.63
N HIS A 38 -6.52 73.03 16.34
CA HIS A 38 -7.87 72.52 16.02
C HIS A 38 -8.64 73.60 15.24
N PRO A 39 -9.69 73.33 14.42
CA PRO A 39 -10.85 72.48 14.80
C PRO A 39 -11.65 71.75 13.67
N ARG A 40 -12.42 70.72 14.05
CA ARG A 40 -13.90 70.55 13.84
C ARG A 40 -14.32 69.07 13.85
N ARG A 41 -15.34 68.77 14.68
CA ARG A 41 -16.06 67.49 14.82
C ARG A 41 -16.93 67.17 13.59
N PRO A 42 -17.38 65.92 13.43
CA PRO A 42 -18.72 65.57 13.96
C PRO A 42 -18.82 64.16 14.57
N GLY A 43 -19.86 63.95 15.40
CA GLY A 43 -20.46 62.63 15.64
C GLY A 43 -20.06 61.89 16.91
N GLN A 44 -20.64 62.26 18.05
CA GLN A 44 -20.70 61.37 19.22
C GLN A 44 -21.71 60.25 18.92
N GLN A 45 -21.23 59.02 18.88
CA GLN A 45 -22.07 57.83 19.00
C GLN A 45 -21.65 57.13 20.29
N LEU A 46 -22.49 57.22 21.32
CA LEU A 46 -22.29 56.53 22.59
C LEU A 46 -22.22 55.03 22.31
N THR A 47 -21.02 54.46 22.40
CA THR A 47 -20.79 53.02 22.40
C THR A 47 -20.86 52.54 23.85
N ALA A 48 -21.81 51.65 24.13
CA ALA A 48 -21.91 50.96 25.41
C ALA A 48 -20.64 50.11 25.66
N PRO A 49 -20.16 50.00 26.92
CA PRO A 49 -18.94 49.27 27.20
C PRO A 49 -19.15 47.76 27.01
N HIS A 50 -18.46 47.17 26.02
CA HIS A 50 -18.28 45.73 25.90
C HIS A 50 -17.52 45.23 27.13
N ARG A 51 -18.22 44.53 28.03
CA ARG A 51 -17.65 43.89 29.23
C ARG A 51 -16.74 42.73 28.77
N ARG A 52 -15.45 42.81 29.07
CA ARG A 52 -14.44 41.76 28.77
C ARG A 52 -14.84 40.43 29.44
N PRO A 53 -14.82 39.27 28.75
CA PRO A 53 -15.04 37.99 29.41
C PRO A 53 -13.90 37.72 30.40
N GLN A 54 -14.22 37.55 31.68
CA GLN A 54 -13.25 37.09 32.67
C GLN A 54 -12.98 35.60 32.41
N GLY A 55 -11.73 35.25 32.13
CA GLY A 55 -11.32 33.85 32.05
C GLY A 55 -11.38 33.22 33.44
N PHE A 56 -12.19 32.19 33.61
CA PHE A 56 -12.25 31.43 34.87
C PHE A 56 -11.13 30.37 34.86
N ALA A 57 -10.24 30.43 35.86
CA ALA A 57 -9.18 29.44 36.03
C ALA A 57 -9.79 28.07 36.36
N CYS A 58 -9.55 27.09 35.50
CA CYS A 58 -10.17 25.77 35.57
C CYS A 58 -9.58 24.93 36.72
N LYS A 59 -10.43 24.43 37.61
CA LYS A 59 -10.07 23.38 38.58
C LYS A 59 -10.79 22.10 38.18
N SER A 60 -10.06 21.19 37.53
CA SER A 60 -10.54 19.86 37.19
C SER A 60 -10.91 19.08 38.45
N ARG A 61 -12.16 18.62 38.51
CA ARG A 61 -12.57 17.54 39.41
C ARG A 61 -13.11 16.42 38.54
N VAL A 62 -12.45 15.26 38.57
CA VAL A 62 -13.00 14.04 37.98
C VAL A 62 -14.26 13.68 38.79
N ASN A 63 -15.42 14.05 38.26
CA ASN A 63 -16.68 13.89 38.98
C ASN A 63 -17.14 12.44 38.89
N ARG A 64 -16.80 11.63 39.90
CA ARG A 64 -17.27 10.23 40.06
C ARG A 64 -18.65 10.12 40.72
N ASN A 65 -19.37 11.24 40.94
CA ASN A 65 -20.62 11.20 41.69
C ASN A 65 -21.84 10.93 40.80
N ILE A 66 -22.27 9.66 40.82
CA ILE A 66 -23.49 9.12 40.21
C ILE A 66 -24.79 9.84 40.69
N PHE A 67 -24.72 10.58 41.81
CA PHE A 67 -25.85 11.25 42.47
C PHE A 67 -26.29 12.59 41.85
N ASN A 68 -25.59 13.13 40.84
CA ASN A 68 -25.97 14.37 40.15
C ASN A 68 -26.82 14.15 38.88
N SER A 69 -27.29 12.93 38.63
CA SER A 69 -28.11 12.57 37.46
C SER A 69 -29.57 13.02 37.55
N PHE A 70 -30.07 13.35 38.75
CA PHE A 70 -31.46 13.75 38.95
C PHE A 70 -31.67 15.23 38.65
N CYS A 71 -32.51 15.52 37.66
CA CYS A 71 -32.87 16.87 37.28
C CYS A 71 -33.99 17.43 38.20
N ARG A 72 -33.95 18.73 38.45
CA ARG A 72 -35.00 19.49 39.16
C ARG A 72 -35.92 20.15 38.15
N GLN A 73 -37.20 20.31 38.48
CA GLN A 73 -38.10 21.09 37.63
C GLN A 73 -37.66 22.55 37.57
N PRO A 74 -37.58 23.17 36.37
CA PRO A 74 -37.20 24.57 36.24
C PRO A 74 -38.27 25.48 36.87
N PRO A 75 -37.89 26.60 37.51
CA PRO A 75 -38.84 27.60 37.98
C PRO A 75 -39.67 28.16 36.81
N VAL A 76 -40.94 28.48 37.06
CA VAL A 76 -41.86 29.04 36.04
C VAL A 76 -41.33 30.37 35.46
N SER A 77 -40.58 31.14 36.26
CA SER A 77 -39.95 32.39 35.84
C SER A 77 -38.74 32.20 34.90
N MET A 78 -38.25 30.97 34.74
CA MET A 78 -37.03 30.69 33.99
C MET A 78 -37.34 30.59 32.49
N PRO A 79 -36.70 31.41 31.64
CA PRO A 79 -36.90 31.30 30.19
C PRO A 79 -36.36 29.95 29.67
N ARG A 80 -37.05 29.38 28.67
CA ARG A 80 -36.58 28.14 28.01
C ARG A 80 -35.22 28.31 27.31
N SER A 81 -34.85 29.54 26.95
CA SER A 81 -33.60 29.93 26.31
C SER A 81 -32.52 30.45 27.28
N VAL A 82 -32.55 30.03 28.56
CA VAL A 82 -31.52 30.41 29.53
C VAL A 82 -30.11 30.00 29.09
N LEU A 83 -29.99 28.86 28.41
CA LEU A 83 -28.76 28.53 27.69
C LEU A 83 -28.87 29.11 26.28
N GLY A 84 -28.02 30.07 25.96
CA GLY A 84 -28.08 30.80 24.70
C GLY A 84 -27.40 30.06 23.56
N SER A 85 -26.12 29.75 23.71
CA SER A 85 -25.32 29.09 22.67
C SER A 85 -24.25 28.20 23.26
N LEU A 86 -23.91 27.15 22.51
CA LEU A 86 -22.79 26.26 22.73
C LEU A 86 -21.96 26.25 21.44
N ALA A 87 -20.74 26.76 21.52
CA ALA A 87 -19.79 26.77 20.42
C ALA A 87 -18.53 25.99 20.81
N LEU A 88 -18.13 25.06 19.96
CA LEU A 88 -17.02 24.14 20.17
C LEU A 88 -15.92 24.45 19.15
N SER A 89 -14.67 24.41 19.60
CA SER A 89 -13.50 24.68 18.75
C SER A 89 -12.29 23.94 19.27
N THR A 90 -11.37 23.59 18.38
CA THR A 90 -10.07 23.04 18.74
C THR A 90 -9.13 24.17 19.15
N ALA A 91 -8.35 23.92 20.19
CA ALA A 91 -7.27 24.78 20.61
C ALA A 91 -6.03 23.92 20.87
N MET A 92 -4.87 24.53 20.77
CA MET A 92 -3.61 23.85 20.99
C MET A 92 -2.87 24.51 22.14
N LYS A 93 -2.32 23.69 23.05
CA LYS A 93 -1.45 24.14 24.13
C LYS A 93 -0.07 23.58 23.91
N CYS A 94 0.84 24.47 23.54
CA CYS A 94 2.22 24.12 23.31
C CYS A 94 3.04 24.40 24.56
N SER A 95 3.82 23.42 25.00
CA SER A 95 4.78 23.56 26.09
C SER A 95 6.15 23.13 25.58
N PRO A 96 6.94 24.05 25.02
CA PRO A 96 8.29 23.73 24.55
C PRO A 96 9.14 23.20 25.71
N PRO A 97 9.84 22.05 25.58
CA PRO A 97 10.12 21.28 24.36
C PRO A 97 9.21 20.06 24.12
N ASP A 98 8.20 19.82 24.95
CA ASP A 98 7.42 18.57 24.99
C ASP A 98 6.29 18.50 23.93
N GLY A 99 6.30 19.43 22.96
CA GLY A 99 5.33 19.51 21.87
C GLY A 99 4.03 20.20 22.27
N CYS A 100 2.99 19.98 21.48
CA CYS A 100 1.68 20.56 21.70
C CYS A 100 0.60 19.51 21.95
N SER A 101 -0.29 19.76 22.91
CA SER A 101 -1.49 18.95 23.14
C SER A 101 -2.73 19.64 22.57
N LEU A 102 -3.69 18.83 22.14
CA LEU A 102 -5.01 19.32 21.72
C LEU A 102 -5.90 19.52 22.94
N LEU A 103 -6.64 20.62 22.90
CA LEU A 103 -7.64 20.99 23.88
C LEU A 103 -8.96 21.28 23.17
N LEU A 104 -10.06 20.78 23.73
CA LEU A 104 -11.39 21.23 23.35
C LEU A 104 -11.70 22.53 24.08
N ARG A 105 -11.95 23.58 23.30
CA ARG A 105 -12.43 24.89 23.77
C ARG A 105 -13.93 24.97 23.62
N VAL A 106 -14.61 25.23 24.73
CA VAL A 106 -16.07 25.37 24.81
C VAL A 106 -16.43 26.80 25.18
N ASN A 107 -17.11 27.49 24.27
CA ASN A 107 -17.70 28.79 24.52
C ASN A 107 -19.20 28.63 24.73
N ALA A 108 -19.67 28.94 25.93
CA ALA A 108 -21.07 28.87 26.30
C ALA A 108 -21.60 30.28 26.59
N SER A 109 -22.86 30.54 26.24
CA SER A 109 -23.55 31.75 26.68
C SER A 109 -24.79 31.40 27.49
N LEU A 110 -25.06 32.17 28.54
CA LEU A 110 -26.20 31.97 29.42
C LEU A 110 -26.88 33.31 29.76
N ALA A 111 -28.20 33.31 29.91
CA ALA A 111 -28.95 34.42 30.48
C ALA A 111 -29.00 34.28 32.01
N LEU A 112 -28.56 35.32 32.72
CA LEU A 112 -28.51 35.31 34.18
C LEU A 112 -29.92 35.23 34.76
N HIS A 113 -30.09 34.37 35.76
CA HIS A 113 -31.35 34.15 36.49
C HIS A 113 -31.05 33.84 37.96
N GLU A 114 -31.92 34.27 38.87
CA GLU A 114 -31.66 34.18 40.32
C GLU A 114 -31.50 32.73 40.83
N SER A 115 -32.23 31.78 40.23
CA SER A 115 -32.14 30.35 40.57
C SER A 115 -30.91 29.64 40.01
N LEU A 116 -30.14 30.29 39.13
CA LEU A 116 -29.01 29.69 38.43
C LEU A 116 -27.72 29.93 39.21
N GLN A 117 -27.10 28.85 39.69
CA GLN A 117 -25.90 28.91 40.51
C GLN A 117 -24.62 28.81 39.70
N GLY A 118 -24.66 28.13 38.56
CA GLY A 118 -23.50 27.91 37.71
C GLY A 118 -23.84 27.15 36.44
N LEU A 119 -22.77 26.75 35.74
CA LEU A 119 -22.81 25.87 34.58
C LEU A 119 -21.88 24.67 34.80
N GLU A 120 -22.28 23.53 34.26
CA GLU A 120 -21.45 22.34 34.15
C GLU A 120 -21.32 21.96 32.67
N VAL A 121 -20.09 21.75 32.21
CA VAL A 121 -19.79 21.21 30.90
C VAL A 121 -19.20 19.82 31.08
N CYS A 122 -19.74 18.83 30.39
CA CYS A 122 -19.18 17.49 30.33
C CYS A 122 -18.80 17.14 28.89
N SER A 123 -17.63 16.53 28.72
CA SER A 123 -17.16 15.93 27.48
C SER A 123 -17.18 14.42 27.66
N THR A 124 -17.90 13.70 26.79
CA THR A 124 -17.94 12.24 26.77
C THR A 124 -17.32 11.72 25.48
N SER A 125 -16.32 10.86 25.59
CA SER A 125 -15.79 10.14 24.42
C SER A 125 -16.80 9.11 23.94
N LEU A 126 -17.14 9.15 22.64
CA LEU A 126 -18.06 8.17 22.07
C LEU A 126 -17.40 6.79 21.92
N ASP A 127 -16.08 6.74 21.83
CA ASP A 127 -15.31 5.50 21.64
C ASP A 127 -15.12 4.74 22.96
N THR A 128 -14.71 5.43 24.02
CA THR A 128 -14.39 4.83 25.33
C THR A 128 -15.51 4.94 26.36
N GLN A 129 -16.51 5.80 26.11
CA GLN A 129 -17.54 6.20 27.07
C GLN A 129 -17.00 6.92 28.33
N GLU A 130 -15.74 7.34 28.34
CA GLU A 130 -15.20 8.14 29.44
C GLU A 130 -15.78 9.56 29.42
N THR A 131 -16.19 10.05 30.59
CA THR A 131 -16.76 11.40 30.76
C THR A 131 -15.90 12.25 31.69
N GLN A 132 -15.55 13.45 31.24
CA GLN A 132 -14.91 14.49 32.06
C GLN A 132 -15.85 15.69 32.20
N CYS A 133 -16.04 16.18 33.42
CA CYS A 133 -16.94 17.32 33.69
C CYS A 133 -16.20 18.47 34.39
N GLN A 134 -16.60 19.69 34.07
CA GLN A 134 -16.07 20.93 34.63
C GLN A 134 -17.21 21.86 35.01
N THR A 135 -17.11 22.49 36.18
CA THR A 135 -18.16 23.33 36.72
C THR A 135 -17.66 24.75 36.99
N VAL A 136 -18.44 25.75 36.58
CA VAL A 136 -18.21 27.17 36.88
C VAL A 136 -19.38 27.70 37.71
N GLN A 137 -19.07 28.36 38.82
CA GLN A 137 -20.06 28.99 39.68
C GLN A 137 -20.22 30.47 39.33
N VAL A 138 -21.46 30.94 39.23
CA VAL A 138 -21.80 32.35 39.01
C VAL A 138 -21.97 33.02 40.36
N SER A 139 -21.34 34.18 40.56
CA SER A 139 -21.41 34.92 41.82
C SER A 139 -22.84 35.40 42.12
N ARG A 140 -23.21 35.50 43.41
CA ARG A 140 -24.54 35.97 43.82
C ARG A 140 -24.86 37.38 43.32
N ALA A 141 -23.87 38.28 43.29
CA ALA A 141 -24.03 39.64 42.77
C ALA A 141 -24.39 39.66 41.28
N SER A 142 -23.78 38.76 40.48
CA SER A 142 -24.10 38.61 39.07
C SER A 142 -25.50 38.02 38.85
N ARG A 143 -25.96 37.10 39.72
CA ARG A 143 -27.30 36.48 39.60
C ARG A 143 -28.44 37.48 39.72
N GLN A 144 -28.23 38.58 40.45
CA GLN A 144 -29.22 39.65 40.62
C GLN A 144 -29.32 40.57 39.39
N GLN A 145 -28.41 40.45 38.42
CA GLN A 145 -28.50 41.12 37.11
C GLN A 145 -29.33 40.27 36.13
N ALA A 146 -30.56 39.93 36.52
CA ALA A 146 -31.44 39.05 35.75
C ALA A 146 -31.67 39.58 34.32
N GLY A 147 -31.59 38.70 33.33
CA GLY A 147 -31.79 39.02 31.91
C GLY A 147 -30.54 39.46 31.14
N GLN A 148 -29.41 39.72 31.81
CA GLN A 148 -28.14 40.02 31.13
C GLN A 148 -27.45 38.71 30.69
N GLN A 149 -26.83 38.72 29.50
CA GLN A 149 -26.14 37.55 28.94
C GLN A 149 -24.69 37.50 29.42
N LEU A 150 -24.26 36.34 29.91
CA LEU A 150 -22.89 36.04 30.32
C LEU A 150 -22.28 35.01 29.37
N GLN A 151 -21.06 35.29 28.89
CA GLN A 151 -20.27 34.33 28.13
C GLN A 151 -19.22 33.68 29.04
N VAL A 152 -19.12 32.36 28.96
CA VAL A 152 -18.18 31.55 29.73
C VAL A 152 -17.37 30.72 28.74
N ARG A 153 -16.04 30.67 28.96
CA ARG A 153 -15.11 29.92 28.13
C ARG A 153 -14.38 28.88 28.96
N PHE A 154 -14.33 27.64 28.46
CA PHE A 154 -13.63 26.51 29.03
C PHE A 154 -12.50 26.09 28.08
N ASP A 155 -11.26 26.04 28.57
CA ASP A 155 -10.05 25.68 27.79
C ASP A 155 -9.28 24.52 28.48
N CYS A 156 -9.97 23.47 28.92
CA CYS A 156 -9.39 22.51 29.88
C CYS A 156 -9.67 21.02 29.63
N PHE A 157 -10.26 20.68 28.48
CA PHE A 157 -10.49 19.29 28.12
C PHE A 157 -9.35 18.83 27.20
N GLU A 158 -8.40 18.07 27.73
CA GLU A 158 -7.36 17.41 26.93
C GLU A 158 -7.99 16.26 26.14
N VAL A 159 -7.67 16.18 24.85
CA VAL A 159 -8.34 15.31 23.88
C VAL A 159 -7.33 14.76 22.86
N ALA A 160 -7.65 13.64 22.23
CA ALA A 160 -6.82 13.01 21.21
C ALA A 160 -7.19 13.48 19.79
N VAL A 161 -6.26 13.31 18.85
CA VAL A 161 -6.48 13.54 17.41
C VAL A 161 -7.56 12.59 16.87
N ALA A 162 -8.38 13.08 15.93
CA ALA A 162 -9.48 12.33 15.30
C ALA A 162 -10.50 11.70 16.28
N GLN A 163 -10.51 12.11 17.55
CA GLN A 163 -11.45 11.61 18.56
C GLN A 163 -12.86 12.20 18.33
N THR A 164 -13.90 11.41 18.59
CA THR A 164 -15.29 11.90 18.53
C THR A 164 -15.88 12.05 19.93
N LEU A 165 -16.37 13.25 20.23
CA LEU A 165 -16.86 13.64 21.55
C LEU A 165 -18.33 14.05 21.48
N TYR A 166 -19.07 13.78 22.54
CA TYR A 166 -20.37 14.39 22.80
C TYR A 166 -20.27 15.33 23.99
N VAL A 167 -20.45 16.63 23.73
CA VAL A 167 -20.29 17.68 24.72
C VAL A 167 -21.66 18.12 25.19
N THR A 168 -21.89 18.09 26.50
CA THR A 168 -23.15 18.54 27.13
C THR A 168 -22.91 19.73 28.04
N LEU A 169 -23.75 20.76 27.90
CA LEU A 169 -23.80 21.92 28.77
C LEU A 169 -25.08 21.86 29.62
N ARG A 170 -24.92 21.92 30.93
CA ARG A 170 -25.99 21.87 31.93
C ARG A 170 -25.93 23.05 32.88
N THR A 171 -27.07 23.36 33.47
CA THR A 171 -27.19 24.33 34.57
C THR A 171 -26.80 23.71 35.90
N VAL A 172 -26.37 24.53 36.86
CA VAL A 172 -26.19 24.15 38.26
C VAL A 172 -27.15 24.97 39.10
N PRO A 173 -28.08 24.36 39.87
CA PRO A 173 -28.42 22.94 39.87
C PRO A 173 -28.98 22.48 38.51
N HIS A 174 -28.92 21.18 38.22
CA HIS A 174 -29.38 20.61 36.95
C HIS A 174 -30.90 20.71 36.82
N PHE A 175 -31.39 21.54 35.89
CA PHE A 175 -32.82 21.66 35.58
C PHE A 175 -33.24 20.76 34.41
N CYS A 176 -34.38 20.08 34.54
CA CYS A 176 -34.92 19.18 33.53
C CYS A 176 -35.21 19.93 32.21
N GLY A 177 -34.76 19.37 31.09
CA GLY A 177 -34.97 19.95 29.76
C GLY A 177 -34.16 21.22 29.45
N VAL A 178 -33.36 21.72 30.41
CA VAL A 178 -32.49 22.89 30.22
C VAL A 178 -31.05 22.42 30.07
N GLN A 179 -30.74 21.88 28.90
CA GLN A 179 -29.40 21.43 28.52
C GLN A 179 -29.15 21.64 27.02
N LEU A 180 -27.90 21.84 26.65
CA LEU A 180 -27.45 21.82 25.25
C LEU A 180 -26.49 20.64 25.06
N GLY A 181 -26.55 20.01 23.90
CA GLY A 181 -25.67 18.90 23.54
C GLY A 181 -25.24 19.03 22.10
N GLN A 182 -23.95 18.81 21.83
CA GLN A 182 -23.41 18.83 20.47
C GLN A 182 -22.32 17.76 20.34
N GLN A 183 -22.36 17.04 19.22
CA GLN A 183 -21.28 16.15 18.82
C GLN A 183 -20.16 16.97 18.15
N TYR A 184 -18.92 16.67 18.49
CA TYR A 184 -17.74 17.33 17.94
C TYR A 184 -16.69 16.29 17.54
N HIS A 185 -16.11 16.48 16.36
CA HIS A 185 -15.04 15.64 15.86
C HIS A 185 -13.75 16.45 15.90
N MET A 186 -12.73 15.95 16.62
CA MET A 186 -11.44 16.61 16.69
C MET A 186 -10.71 16.50 15.35
N GLU A 187 -9.86 17.49 15.07
CA GLU A 187 -9.03 17.52 13.86
C GLU A 187 -8.08 16.31 13.82
N ASP A 188 -7.82 15.83 12.59
CA ASP A 188 -6.89 14.74 12.33
C ASP A 188 -5.49 15.27 11.98
N CYS A 189 -4.52 14.37 11.87
CA CYS A 189 -3.15 14.74 11.51
C CYS A 189 -2.97 15.25 10.08
N ARG A 190 -4.05 15.30 9.26
CA ARG A 190 -3.99 15.87 7.90
C ARG A 190 -4.12 17.39 7.92
N GLU A 191 -4.65 17.94 9.01
CA GLU A 191 -4.64 19.37 9.26
C GLU A 191 -3.18 19.83 9.47
N GLU A 192 -2.80 20.93 8.82
CA GLU A 192 -1.41 21.34 8.66
C GLU A 192 -0.77 21.74 10.00
N ASP A 193 -1.50 22.46 10.85
CA ASP A 193 -1.03 22.91 12.16
C ASP A 193 -1.01 21.74 13.17
N VAL A 194 -2.01 20.85 13.16
CA VAL A 194 -2.07 19.65 13.99
C VAL A 194 -0.93 18.69 13.62
N GLY A 195 -0.77 18.36 12.34
CA GLY A 195 0.28 17.47 11.84
C GLY A 195 1.70 18.00 12.10
N LYS A 196 1.87 19.32 12.14
CA LYS A 196 3.19 19.95 12.40
C LYS A 196 3.57 20.04 13.87
N ASN A 197 2.61 20.10 14.78
CA ASN A 197 2.86 20.47 16.17
C ASN A 197 2.46 19.41 17.22
N VAL A 198 1.58 18.47 16.87
CA VAL A 198 1.09 17.43 17.79
C VAL A 198 1.98 16.18 17.74
N PRO A 199 2.56 15.74 18.87
CA PRO A 199 3.47 14.59 18.92
C PRO A 199 2.91 13.28 18.36
N ASP A 200 1.62 13.02 18.55
CA ASP A 200 0.95 11.82 18.04
C ASP A 200 0.94 11.76 16.50
N CYS A 201 1.05 12.91 15.84
CA CYS A 201 1.15 13.00 14.38
C CYS A 201 2.58 12.84 13.85
N PHE A 202 3.61 12.89 14.72
CA PHE A 202 5.01 12.80 14.29
C PHE A 202 5.46 11.40 13.87
N ALA A 203 4.64 10.37 14.06
CA ALA A 203 4.92 9.05 13.50
C ALA A 203 5.07 9.06 11.97
N GLU A 204 4.53 10.07 11.26
CA GLU A 204 4.77 10.26 9.82
C GLU A 204 6.16 10.85 9.49
N LYS A 205 6.89 11.40 10.47
CA LYS A 205 8.20 12.08 10.27
C LYS A 205 9.41 11.20 10.63
N LEU A 206 9.23 9.89 10.75
CA LEU A 206 10.32 8.96 11.03
C LEU A 206 11.22 8.81 9.82
N SER A 207 12.53 9.04 10.00
CA SER A 207 13.51 8.79 8.94
C SER A 207 13.98 7.33 9.00
N TYR A 208 14.12 6.71 7.84
CA TYR A 208 14.62 5.33 7.75
C TYR A 208 15.63 5.17 6.62
N TRP A 209 16.52 4.21 6.78
CA TRP A 209 17.60 3.89 5.85
C TRP A 209 17.65 2.37 5.67
N VAL A 210 17.90 1.91 4.45
CA VAL A 210 18.06 0.47 4.16
C VAL A 210 19.54 0.14 4.05
N ASP A 211 20.06 -0.64 4.99
CA ASP A 211 21.41 -1.22 4.91
C ASP A 211 21.31 -2.61 4.30
N ARG A 212 21.55 -2.69 2.98
CA ARG A 212 21.48 -3.93 2.21
C ARG A 212 22.61 -4.90 2.53
N SER A 213 23.78 -4.39 2.93
CA SER A 213 24.94 -5.23 3.29
C SER A 213 24.69 -6.02 4.56
N ARG A 214 24.04 -5.38 5.54
CA ARG A 214 23.67 -6.02 6.82
C ARG A 214 22.26 -6.61 6.82
N LYS A 215 21.48 -6.40 5.75
CA LYS A 215 20.07 -6.76 5.63
C LYS A 215 19.23 -6.24 6.81
N VAL A 216 19.38 -4.95 7.13
CA VAL A 216 18.60 -4.29 8.19
C VAL A 216 17.99 -2.99 7.68
N ILE A 217 16.80 -2.67 8.18
CA ILE A 217 16.21 -1.33 8.08
C ILE A 217 16.55 -0.59 9.36
N LEU A 218 17.25 0.53 9.22
CA LEU A 218 17.58 1.42 10.33
C LEU A 218 16.52 2.51 10.41
N VAL A 219 15.86 2.61 11.56
CA VAL A 219 14.82 3.61 11.81
C VAL A 219 15.36 4.60 12.83
N GLN A 220 15.25 5.88 12.51
CA GLN A 220 15.67 6.98 13.35
C GLN A 220 14.43 7.71 13.86
N VAL A 221 14.22 7.62 15.17
CA VAL A 221 13.14 8.34 15.86
C VAL A 221 13.67 9.72 16.26
N PRO A 222 12.95 10.82 15.94
CA PRO A 222 13.36 12.16 16.30
C PRO A 222 13.36 12.37 17.81
N GLU A 223 14.19 13.30 18.28
CA GLU A 223 14.16 13.82 19.66
C GLU A 223 12.89 14.63 19.89
N SER A 224 11.80 13.95 20.24
CA SER A 224 10.61 14.57 20.78
C SER A 224 10.43 14.11 22.23
N GLY A 225 10.05 15.01 23.14
CA GLY A 225 9.61 14.67 24.50
C GLY A 225 8.23 14.00 24.52
N GLY A 226 7.90 13.20 23.49
CA GLY A 226 6.60 12.59 23.26
C GLY A 226 6.45 11.18 23.86
N PRO A 227 5.30 10.52 23.65
CA PRO A 227 5.07 9.16 24.13
C PRO A 227 6.03 8.15 23.49
N ASP A 228 6.16 6.97 24.11
CA ASP A 228 6.89 5.86 23.50
C ASP A 228 6.25 5.46 22.15
N TYR A 229 7.02 4.87 21.25
CA TYR A 229 6.55 4.36 19.96
C TYR A 229 6.84 2.87 19.80
N TYR A 230 6.04 2.17 19.02
CA TYR A 230 6.32 0.82 18.56
C TYR A 230 6.67 0.84 17.09
N VAL A 231 7.69 0.07 16.72
CA VAL A 231 8.17 -0.05 15.34
C VAL A 231 8.31 -1.53 15.02
N ARG A 232 7.77 -2.00 13.89
CA ARG A 232 7.93 -3.38 13.43
C ARG A 232 8.08 -3.49 11.92
N LEU A 233 8.52 -4.66 11.47
CA LEU A 233 8.38 -5.07 10.06
C LEU A 233 7.17 -5.97 9.91
N CYS A 234 6.45 -5.80 8.81
CA CYS A 234 5.32 -6.65 8.46
C CYS A 234 5.17 -6.86 6.95
N LEU A 235 4.42 -7.88 6.56
CA LEU A 235 4.02 -8.13 5.19
C LEU A 235 2.63 -7.52 4.95
N LYS A 236 2.58 -6.52 4.07
CA LYS A 236 1.35 -5.84 3.66
C LYS A 236 0.55 -6.72 2.71
N ARG A 237 -0.50 -7.35 3.24
CA ARG A 237 -1.52 -8.08 2.48
C ARG A 237 -2.84 -7.32 2.56
N PHE A 238 -3.91 -7.99 3.03
CA PHE A 238 -5.15 -7.32 3.44
C PHE A 238 -4.95 -6.57 4.76
N THR A 239 -4.25 -7.20 5.70
CA THR A 239 -3.70 -6.61 6.93
C THR A 239 -2.18 -6.72 6.91
N CYS A 240 -1.53 -6.12 7.91
CA CYS A 240 -0.09 -6.18 8.13
C CYS A 240 0.23 -7.40 9.00
N GLU A 241 0.69 -8.48 8.34
CA GLU A 241 1.07 -9.74 8.99
C GLU A 241 2.49 -9.64 9.55
N ASP A 242 2.70 -10.15 10.75
CA ASP A 242 3.98 -10.02 11.45
C ASP A 242 5.16 -10.61 10.66
N ALA A 243 6.17 -9.78 10.40
CA ALA A 243 7.45 -10.18 9.79
C ALA A 243 8.64 -9.94 10.73
N GLY A 244 8.38 -9.49 11.96
CA GLY A 244 9.35 -9.24 13.01
C GLY A 244 8.67 -8.76 14.29
N ALA A 245 9.30 -9.00 15.43
CA ALA A 245 8.77 -8.57 16.72
C ALA A 245 8.70 -7.03 16.80
N PRO A 246 7.61 -6.45 17.35
CA PRO A 246 7.56 -5.02 17.62
C PRO A 246 8.65 -4.60 18.60
N VAL A 247 9.38 -3.54 18.24
CA VAL A 247 10.38 -2.91 19.10
C VAL A 247 9.77 -1.66 19.70
N ARG A 248 9.74 -1.59 21.04
CA ARG A 248 9.35 -0.38 21.77
C ARG A 248 10.52 0.57 21.84
N VAL A 249 10.31 1.80 21.38
CA VAL A 249 11.26 2.90 21.41
C VAL A 249 10.78 3.91 22.43
N THR A 250 11.58 4.12 23.46
CA THR A 250 11.27 5.08 24.52
C THR A 250 11.42 6.51 24.01
N GLY A 251 10.42 7.37 24.24
CA GLY A 251 10.42 8.80 23.90
C GLY A 251 11.32 9.66 24.80
N ASN A 252 12.51 9.16 25.14
CA ASN A 252 13.51 9.95 25.88
C ASN A 252 14.14 11.01 24.95
N ARG A 253 14.64 12.11 25.52
CA ARG A 253 15.31 13.23 24.83
C ARG A 253 16.65 12.89 24.14
N VAL A 254 16.83 11.64 23.70
CA VAL A 254 18.00 11.17 22.97
C VAL A 254 17.53 10.46 21.70
N SER A 255 18.01 10.92 20.56
CA SER A 255 17.74 10.32 19.24
C SER A 255 18.14 8.84 19.26
N ARG A 256 17.18 7.93 19.17
CA ARG A 256 17.44 6.48 19.21
C ARG A 256 17.29 5.87 17.83
N ARG A 257 18.32 5.11 17.43
CA ARG A 257 18.33 4.32 16.20
C ARG A 257 17.96 2.88 16.50
N VAL A 258 17.02 2.32 15.73
CA VAL A 258 16.58 0.93 15.84
C VAL A 258 16.95 0.19 14.57
N SER A 259 17.49 -1.02 14.70
CA SER A 259 17.78 -1.91 13.58
C SER A 259 16.75 -3.03 13.50
N LEU A 260 16.08 -3.15 12.36
CA LEU A 260 15.10 -4.20 12.08
C LEU A 260 15.65 -5.12 10.98
N PRO A 261 16.03 -6.37 11.30
CA PRO A 261 16.56 -7.31 10.31
C PRO A 261 15.49 -7.82 9.36
N TYR A 262 15.86 -8.09 8.11
CA TYR A 262 14.99 -8.71 7.10
C TYR A 262 15.69 -9.84 6.35
N ASN A 263 14.94 -10.85 5.92
CA ASN A 263 15.50 -12.01 5.22
C ASN A 263 15.62 -11.77 3.71
N GLN A 264 14.57 -11.19 3.11
CA GLN A 264 14.41 -10.99 1.67
C GLN A 264 13.82 -9.60 1.39
N GLU A 265 14.21 -9.00 0.26
CA GLU A 265 13.68 -7.71 -0.20
C GLU A 265 12.34 -7.92 -0.92
N LEU A 266 11.27 -7.98 -0.14
CA LEU A 266 9.92 -8.26 -0.65
C LEU A 266 9.13 -6.96 -0.87
N SER A 267 8.38 -6.87 -1.98
CA SER A 267 7.65 -5.64 -2.36
C SER A 267 6.55 -5.23 -1.36
N CYS A 268 6.02 -6.20 -0.62
CA CYS A 268 5.05 -6.00 0.45
C CYS A 268 5.67 -5.93 1.84
N LEU A 269 7.00 -6.02 1.99
CA LEU A 269 7.65 -5.82 3.29
C LEU A 269 7.61 -4.32 3.62
N CYS A 270 6.93 -3.99 4.72
CA CYS A 270 6.69 -2.63 5.15
C CYS A 270 7.12 -2.43 6.61
N LEU A 271 7.59 -1.23 6.87
CA LEU A 271 7.80 -0.67 8.19
C LEU A 271 6.46 -0.16 8.72
N GLU A 272 6.03 -0.64 9.88
CA GLU A 272 4.82 -0.16 10.56
C GLU A 272 5.20 0.52 11.89
N VAL A 273 4.60 1.69 12.15
CA VAL A 273 4.86 2.50 13.34
C VAL A 273 3.57 3.05 13.95
N TRP A 274 3.49 3.08 15.28
CA TRP A 274 2.40 3.69 16.04
C TRP A 274 2.90 4.16 17.42
N SER A 275 2.24 5.14 18.04
CA SER A 275 2.50 5.55 19.43
C SER A 275 2.03 4.48 20.40
N ALA A 276 2.67 4.40 21.57
CA ALA A 276 2.30 3.51 22.67
C ALA A 276 1.10 4.05 23.47
N THR A 277 0.17 4.72 22.79
CA THR A 277 -1.09 5.21 23.34
C THR A 277 -2.23 4.27 22.90
N PRO A 278 -3.31 4.14 23.70
CA PRO A 278 -4.51 3.42 23.27
C PRO A 278 -5.03 3.98 21.94
N ASP A 279 -5.46 3.09 21.04
CA ASP A 279 -6.07 3.42 19.74
C ASP A 279 -5.20 4.28 18.79
N ALA A 280 -3.87 4.24 18.99
CA ALA A 280 -2.92 4.91 18.12
C ALA A 280 -3.06 4.48 16.64
N VAL A 281 -3.06 5.48 15.75
CA VAL A 281 -3.06 5.26 14.31
C VAL A 281 -1.74 4.59 13.89
N ARG A 282 -1.85 3.53 13.09
CA ARG A 282 -0.71 2.79 12.53
C ARG A 282 -0.35 3.35 11.16
N ILE A 283 0.90 3.75 10.99
CA ILE A 283 1.44 4.25 9.73
C ILE A 283 2.35 3.18 9.12
N GLN A 284 2.19 2.94 7.81
CA GLN A 284 2.93 1.91 7.09
C GLN A 284 3.67 2.49 5.90
N THR A 285 4.98 2.27 5.84
CA THR A 285 5.85 2.64 4.72
C THR A 285 6.54 1.41 4.15
N CYS A 286 6.56 1.22 2.84
CA CYS A 286 7.11 0.01 2.20
C CYS A 286 8.39 0.35 1.41
N PRO A 287 9.59 0.11 1.96
CA PRO A 287 10.86 0.52 1.35
C PRO A 287 11.15 -0.16 0.01
N PHE A 288 10.64 -1.38 -0.19
CA PHE A 288 10.97 -2.23 -1.33
C PHE A 288 9.86 -2.28 -2.38
N LYS A 289 8.91 -1.33 -2.38
CA LYS A 289 7.73 -1.34 -3.26
C LYS A 289 8.05 -1.59 -4.75
N ASN A 290 9.22 -1.15 -5.21
CA ASN A 290 9.66 -1.26 -6.61
C ASN A 290 10.59 -2.45 -6.89
N VAL A 291 10.87 -3.30 -5.89
CA VAL A 291 11.69 -4.50 -6.08
C VAL A 291 10.81 -5.58 -6.71
N THR A 292 11.12 -5.94 -7.95
CA THR A 292 10.62 -7.16 -8.58
C THR A 292 11.37 -8.34 -7.98
N GLU A 293 10.75 -9.00 -7.02
CA GLU A 293 11.29 -10.19 -6.33
C GLU A 293 11.97 -11.19 -7.28
N SER A 294 12.92 -11.95 -6.73
CA SER A 294 13.57 -13.09 -7.36
C SER A 294 12.58 -14.25 -7.56
N LEU A 295 11.70 -14.11 -8.56
CA LEU A 295 10.67 -15.06 -9.01
C LEU A 295 11.13 -16.52 -9.25
N ARG A 296 12.43 -16.79 -9.13
CA ARG A 296 13.05 -18.08 -9.40
C ARG A 296 12.86 -19.09 -8.26
N ASP A 297 12.80 -18.62 -7.01
CA ASP A 297 12.95 -19.50 -5.84
C ASP A 297 11.63 -20.13 -5.37
N THR A 298 10.50 -19.73 -5.96
CA THR A 298 9.14 -20.14 -5.54
C THR A 298 8.41 -21.04 -6.55
N ILE A 299 9.10 -21.49 -7.61
CA ILE A 299 8.51 -22.39 -8.61
C ILE A 299 8.86 -23.84 -8.24
N HIS A 300 7.83 -24.65 -7.99
CA HIS A 300 7.98 -26.05 -7.58
C HIS A 300 7.23 -26.99 -8.55
N TYR A 301 7.91 -28.06 -8.98
CA TYR A 301 7.30 -29.14 -9.73
C TYR A 301 7.08 -30.34 -8.80
N HIS A 302 5.89 -30.92 -8.84
CA HIS A 302 5.48 -32.07 -8.05
C HIS A 302 5.40 -33.30 -8.96
N PRO A 303 6.39 -34.22 -8.95
CA PRO A 303 6.42 -35.34 -9.88
C PRO A 303 5.23 -36.28 -9.76
N GLY A 304 4.75 -36.54 -8.54
CA GLY A 304 3.64 -37.46 -8.29
C GLY A 304 2.31 -37.02 -8.88
N SER A 305 2.03 -35.71 -8.92
CA SER A 305 0.82 -35.12 -9.51
C SER A 305 1.06 -34.47 -10.88
N GLN A 306 2.30 -34.53 -11.37
CA GLN A 306 2.77 -33.82 -12.57
C GLN A 306 2.36 -32.34 -12.58
N ALA A 307 2.32 -31.71 -11.40
CA ALA A 307 1.80 -30.36 -11.24
C ALA A 307 2.93 -29.35 -11.04
N LEU A 308 2.84 -28.22 -11.72
CA LEU A 308 3.70 -27.07 -11.51
C LEU A 308 2.97 -26.05 -10.63
N SER A 309 3.52 -25.75 -9.47
CA SER A 309 2.99 -24.75 -8.55
C SER A 309 3.92 -23.57 -8.42
N TRP A 310 3.34 -22.38 -8.31
CA TRP A 310 4.05 -21.15 -8.00
C TRP A 310 3.22 -20.31 -7.04
N GLU A 311 3.88 -19.73 -6.04
CA GLU A 311 3.24 -18.85 -5.06
C GLU A 311 4.09 -17.59 -4.89
N PRO A 312 3.52 -16.39 -5.10
CA PRO A 312 4.27 -15.16 -4.85
C PRO A 312 4.40 -14.93 -3.34
N ALA A 313 5.56 -14.46 -2.88
CA ALA A 313 5.73 -14.08 -1.48
C ALA A 313 4.82 -12.88 -1.12
N CYS A 314 4.64 -11.97 -2.07
CA CYS A 314 3.79 -10.78 -1.96
C CYS A 314 2.64 -10.73 -2.98
N PRO A 315 1.42 -10.31 -2.58
CA PRO A 315 0.33 -10.10 -3.53
C PRO A 315 0.71 -9.04 -4.57
N MET A 316 0.75 -9.43 -5.84
CA MET A 316 1.14 -8.53 -6.93
C MET A 316 0.01 -8.33 -7.93
N ARG A 317 -0.07 -7.13 -8.51
CA ARG A 317 -1.00 -6.85 -9.60
C ARG A 317 -0.38 -7.34 -10.90
N GLY A 318 -0.81 -8.50 -11.35
CA GLY A 318 -0.30 -9.09 -12.58
C GLY A 318 -0.97 -10.41 -12.94
N ARG A 319 -0.45 -11.02 -14.00
CA ARG A 319 -0.87 -12.34 -14.48
C ARG A 319 0.36 -13.23 -14.61
N VAL A 320 0.18 -14.50 -14.31
CA VAL A 320 1.13 -15.55 -14.62
C VAL A 320 0.51 -16.47 -15.66
N SER A 321 1.27 -16.81 -16.70
CA SER A 321 0.85 -17.75 -17.74
C SER A 321 1.98 -18.70 -18.09
N LEU A 322 1.62 -19.90 -18.55
CA LEU A 322 2.57 -20.78 -19.18
C LEU A 322 2.85 -20.27 -20.59
N CYS A 323 4.10 -20.35 -21.01
CA CYS A 323 4.50 -19.90 -22.34
C CYS A 323 5.56 -20.83 -22.95
N TRP A 324 5.60 -20.85 -24.27
CA TRP A 324 6.56 -21.59 -25.07
C TRP A 324 7.68 -20.67 -25.53
N GLN A 325 8.92 -20.99 -25.14
CA GLN A 325 10.12 -20.30 -25.61
C GLN A 325 10.95 -21.26 -26.48
N PRO A 326 10.89 -21.15 -27.81
CA PRO A 326 11.52 -22.12 -28.72
C PRO A 326 13.04 -22.11 -28.66
N GLY A 327 13.65 -20.98 -28.28
CA GLY A 327 15.09 -20.84 -28.15
C GLY A 327 15.51 -19.66 -27.28
N PRO A 328 16.79 -19.57 -26.91
CA PRO A 328 17.33 -18.44 -26.14
C PRO A 328 17.04 -17.11 -26.84
N GLY A 329 16.51 -16.13 -26.11
CA GLY A 329 16.19 -14.80 -26.66
C GLY A 329 14.91 -14.73 -27.51
N ALA A 330 14.30 -15.87 -27.86
CA ALA A 330 13.02 -15.88 -28.57
C ALA A 330 11.87 -15.37 -27.67
N HIS A 331 10.86 -14.77 -28.29
CA HIS A 331 9.63 -14.35 -27.60
C HIS A 331 8.90 -15.55 -27.00
N CYS A 332 8.46 -15.43 -25.74
CA CYS A 332 7.69 -16.47 -25.09
C CYS A 332 6.20 -16.36 -25.46
N LEU A 333 5.70 -17.36 -26.19
CA LEU A 333 4.31 -17.42 -26.65
C LEU A 333 3.40 -18.00 -25.56
N GLU A 334 2.42 -17.24 -25.10
CA GLU A 334 1.51 -17.70 -24.04
C GLU A 334 0.62 -18.87 -24.52
N LEU A 335 0.54 -19.91 -23.70
CA LEU A 335 -0.34 -21.05 -23.92
C LEU A 335 -1.78 -20.63 -23.63
N LYS A 336 -2.71 -21.06 -24.49
CA LYS A 336 -4.14 -20.82 -24.31
C LYS A 336 -4.61 -21.39 -22.96
N HIS A 337 -5.51 -20.67 -22.29
CA HIS A 337 -6.09 -21.03 -20.99
C HIS A 337 -5.11 -21.20 -19.80
N SER A 338 -3.85 -20.78 -19.96
CA SER A 338 -2.86 -20.83 -18.87
C SER A 338 -2.80 -19.56 -18.01
N GLY A 339 -3.43 -18.46 -18.44
CA GLY A 339 -3.38 -17.19 -17.72
C GLY A 339 -4.15 -17.24 -16.39
N ARG A 340 -3.44 -16.99 -15.28
CA ARG A 340 -3.97 -16.94 -13.92
C ARG A 340 -3.61 -15.61 -13.24
N PRO A 341 -4.44 -15.07 -12.32
CA PRO A 341 -4.08 -13.90 -11.53
C PRO A 341 -2.91 -14.19 -10.58
N ALA A 342 -1.93 -13.29 -10.50
CA ALA A 342 -0.75 -13.42 -9.64
C ALA A 342 -1.00 -12.94 -8.19
N ARG A 343 -2.13 -13.32 -7.58
CA ARG A 343 -2.55 -12.84 -6.24
C ARG A 343 -2.29 -13.82 -5.09
N GLY A 344 -2.01 -15.08 -5.41
CA GLY A 344 -1.80 -16.15 -4.44
C GLY A 344 -1.26 -17.39 -5.15
N ARG A 345 -1.32 -18.54 -4.49
CA ARG A 345 -0.85 -19.82 -5.05
C ARG A 345 -1.56 -20.14 -6.37
N VAL A 346 -0.77 -20.45 -7.38
CA VAL A 346 -1.22 -20.91 -8.70
C VAL A 346 -0.68 -22.30 -8.95
N GLN A 347 -1.53 -23.17 -9.51
CA GLN A 347 -1.18 -24.53 -9.86
C GLN A 347 -1.60 -24.84 -11.30
N TYR A 348 -0.71 -25.52 -12.01
CA TYR A 348 -0.91 -26.07 -13.34
C TYR A 348 -0.78 -27.59 -13.24
N PRO A 349 -1.88 -28.35 -13.31
CA PRO A 349 -1.82 -29.81 -13.30
C PRO A 349 -1.40 -30.36 -14.67
N LEU A 350 -0.88 -31.60 -14.70
CA LEU A 350 -0.52 -32.32 -15.92
C LEU A 350 0.35 -31.47 -16.86
N VAL A 351 1.52 -31.06 -16.36
CA VAL A 351 2.48 -30.22 -17.07
C VAL A 351 3.61 -31.07 -17.64
N ASP A 352 3.90 -30.86 -18.93
CA ASP A 352 5.02 -31.47 -19.63
C ASP A 352 6.36 -30.87 -19.18
N THR A 353 7.34 -31.71 -18.86
CA THR A 353 8.64 -31.31 -18.31
C THR A 353 9.64 -30.91 -19.41
N GLN A 354 9.21 -30.11 -20.38
CA GLN A 354 10.04 -29.66 -21.50
C GLN A 354 10.85 -28.39 -21.18
N PRO A 355 12.14 -28.30 -21.56
CA PRO A 355 13.00 -27.13 -21.31
C PRO A 355 12.47 -25.82 -21.91
N GLN A 356 11.66 -25.90 -22.97
CA GLN A 356 11.04 -24.77 -23.67
C GLN A 356 9.76 -24.29 -22.99
N LEU A 357 9.25 -24.99 -21.98
CA LEU A 357 8.09 -24.56 -21.20
C LEU A 357 8.53 -23.64 -20.07
N CYS A 358 7.98 -22.43 -20.07
CA CYS A 358 8.35 -21.38 -19.14
C CYS A 358 7.10 -20.74 -18.50
N LEU A 359 7.28 -20.07 -17.37
CA LEU A 359 6.28 -19.14 -16.83
C LEU A 359 6.62 -17.73 -17.30
N LYS A 360 5.60 -17.01 -17.74
CA LYS A 360 5.65 -15.58 -18.01
C LYS A 360 4.86 -14.84 -16.94
N PHE A 361 5.53 -13.91 -16.28
CA PHE A 361 4.95 -13.01 -15.29
C PHE A 361 4.76 -11.66 -15.96
N SER A 362 3.51 -11.21 -16.10
CA SER A 362 3.15 -9.96 -16.74
C SER A 362 2.60 -8.99 -15.71
N THR A 363 3.21 -7.81 -15.58
CA THR A 363 2.86 -6.74 -14.65
C THR A 363 2.72 -5.41 -15.39
N SER A 364 2.26 -4.35 -14.72
CA SER A 364 2.24 -2.99 -15.31
C SER A 364 3.64 -2.43 -15.61
N LEU A 365 4.69 -2.95 -14.96
CA LEU A 365 6.08 -2.51 -15.12
C LEU A 365 6.81 -3.27 -16.23
N GLY A 366 6.19 -4.30 -16.82
CA GLY A 366 6.81 -5.17 -17.82
C GLY A 366 6.56 -6.65 -17.53
N PHE A 367 7.33 -7.50 -18.20
CA PHE A 367 7.21 -8.94 -18.05
C PHE A 367 8.56 -9.63 -17.79
N GLN A 368 8.51 -10.76 -17.11
CA GLN A 368 9.66 -11.62 -16.86
C GLN A 368 9.33 -13.06 -17.23
N VAL A 369 10.29 -13.80 -17.79
CA VAL A 369 10.14 -15.20 -18.17
C VAL A 369 11.12 -16.08 -17.39
N ARG A 370 10.63 -17.23 -16.90
CA ARG A 370 11.44 -18.23 -16.19
C ARG A 370 11.10 -19.63 -16.66
N CYS A 371 12.11 -20.40 -17.06
CA CYS A 371 11.94 -21.76 -17.57
C CYS A 371 12.40 -22.79 -16.52
N PRO A 372 11.48 -23.39 -15.74
CA PRO A 372 11.84 -24.27 -14.61
C PRO A 372 12.54 -25.56 -15.05
N PHE A 373 12.27 -26.04 -16.27
CA PHE A 373 12.77 -27.32 -16.78
C PHE A 373 14.06 -27.22 -17.60
N LYS A 374 14.69 -26.03 -17.67
CA LYS A 374 15.95 -25.85 -18.41
C LYS A 374 17.15 -26.60 -17.78
N GLN A 375 17.04 -26.99 -16.51
CA GLN A 375 18.07 -27.76 -15.82
C GLN A 375 18.04 -29.23 -16.21
N PRO A 376 19.20 -29.90 -16.36
CA PRO A 376 19.30 -31.29 -16.83
C PRO A 376 18.69 -32.35 -15.91
N ARG A 377 18.19 -31.95 -14.73
CA ARG A 377 17.55 -32.85 -13.74
C ARG A 377 16.16 -33.37 -14.16
N PHE A 378 15.57 -32.82 -15.21
CA PHE A 378 14.24 -33.21 -15.67
C PHE A 378 14.36 -34.07 -16.92
N PRO A 379 13.94 -35.35 -16.88
CA PRO A 379 13.90 -36.17 -18.08
C PRO A 379 12.83 -35.60 -19.02
N ALA A 380 13.28 -35.03 -20.13
CA ALA A 380 12.42 -34.52 -21.18
C ALA A 380 12.36 -35.55 -22.30
N TRP A 381 11.18 -35.75 -22.88
CA TRP A 381 11.07 -36.52 -24.10
C TRP A 381 11.80 -35.82 -25.25
N LYS A 382 12.31 -36.60 -26.21
CA LYS A 382 13.02 -36.10 -27.40
C LYS A 382 12.31 -36.57 -28.66
N MET A 383 12.28 -35.70 -29.65
CA MET A 383 11.84 -36.03 -31.01
C MET A 383 13.06 -36.06 -31.93
N ALA A 384 13.18 -37.12 -32.72
CA ALA A 384 14.18 -37.21 -33.77
C ALA A 384 13.57 -37.76 -35.06
N VAL A 385 14.16 -37.40 -36.19
CA VAL A 385 13.80 -37.95 -37.50
C VAL A 385 14.77 -39.08 -37.83
N GLN A 386 14.22 -40.21 -38.27
CA GLN A 386 14.95 -41.41 -38.66
C GLN A 386 14.47 -41.87 -40.05
N PRO A 387 15.29 -42.62 -40.79
CA PRO A 387 14.84 -43.29 -42.02
C PRO A 387 13.64 -44.20 -41.72
N SER A 388 12.58 -44.11 -42.53
CA SER A 388 11.44 -45.02 -42.40
C SER A 388 11.73 -46.36 -43.09
N PRO A 389 11.22 -47.49 -42.57
CA PRO A 389 11.20 -48.76 -43.31
C PRO A 389 10.37 -48.69 -44.59
N ALA A 390 9.39 -47.78 -44.67
CA ALA A 390 8.59 -47.58 -45.86
C ALA A 390 9.34 -46.66 -46.85
N PRO A 391 9.49 -47.06 -48.13
CA PRO A 391 10.16 -46.23 -49.12
C PRO A 391 9.41 -44.89 -49.29
N GLY A 392 10.18 -43.81 -49.48
CA GLY A 392 9.64 -42.47 -49.65
C GLY A 392 9.04 -41.84 -48.40
N HIS A 393 9.16 -42.44 -47.21
CA HIS A 393 8.67 -41.89 -45.95
C HIS A 393 9.82 -41.56 -44.98
N LEU A 394 9.58 -40.60 -44.10
CA LEU A 394 10.42 -40.28 -42.95
C LEU A 394 9.72 -40.69 -41.67
N ARG A 395 10.46 -41.31 -40.74
CA ARG A 395 9.95 -41.70 -39.44
C ARG A 395 10.29 -40.64 -38.40
N VAL A 396 9.28 -40.05 -37.79
CA VAL A 396 9.45 -39.22 -36.59
C VAL A 396 9.32 -40.13 -35.37
N ALA A 397 10.40 -40.30 -34.62
CA ALA A 397 10.46 -41.13 -33.42
C ALA A 397 10.48 -40.26 -32.15
N PHE A 398 9.73 -40.69 -31.14
CA PHE A 398 9.65 -40.06 -29.83
C PHE A 398 10.31 -40.94 -28.77
N PHE A 399 11.23 -40.36 -28.00
CA PHE A 399 11.96 -41.02 -26.93
C PHE A 399 11.53 -40.44 -25.59
N SER A 400 11.18 -41.28 -24.63
CA SER A 400 10.67 -40.83 -23.33
C SER A 400 10.96 -41.86 -22.25
N SER A 401 11.30 -41.40 -21.04
CA SER A 401 11.52 -42.25 -19.87
C SER A 401 10.23 -42.84 -19.29
N SER A 402 9.07 -42.33 -19.70
CA SER A 402 7.74 -42.82 -19.28
C SER A 402 6.80 -42.97 -20.48
N PRO A 403 5.81 -43.87 -20.43
CA PRO A 403 4.76 -43.95 -21.44
C PRO A 403 4.08 -42.60 -21.64
N ALA A 404 3.91 -42.19 -22.90
CA ALA A 404 3.32 -40.90 -23.27
C ALA A 404 2.67 -41.00 -24.65
N ARG A 405 1.73 -40.10 -24.95
CA ARG A 405 1.07 -39.99 -26.25
C ARG A 405 1.54 -38.75 -26.97
N PHE A 406 1.82 -38.90 -28.26
CA PHE A 406 2.40 -37.82 -29.06
C PHE A 406 1.57 -37.55 -30.31
N GLN A 407 1.71 -36.34 -30.80
CA GLN A 407 1.12 -35.90 -32.05
C GLN A 407 2.14 -35.07 -32.82
N VAL A 408 2.16 -35.23 -34.13
CA VAL A 408 2.99 -34.48 -35.06
C VAL A 408 2.13 -33.56 -35.92
N CYS A 409 2.61 -32.34 -36.17
CA CYS A 409 2.06 -31.40 -37.12
C CYS A 409 3.14 -30.98 -38.12
N LEU A 410 2.74 -30.74 -39.38
CA LEU A 410 3.60 -30.11 -40.36
C LEU A 410 3.32 -28.60 -40.38
N CYS A 411 4.36 -27.81 -40.13
CA CYS A 411 4.24 -26.36 -40.00
C CYS A 411 5.02 -25.68 -41.11
N HIS A 412 4.39 -24.72 -41.79
CA HIS A 412 5.05 -23.94 -42.81
C HIS A 412 5.68 -22.68 -42.20
N GLN A 413 6.95 -22.43 -42.50
CA GLN A 413 7.74 -21.32 -42.00
C GLN A 413 7.38 -20.06 -42.80
N GLY A 414 6.44 -19.28 -42.28
CA GLY A 414 6.07 -17.96 -42.81
C GLY A 414 6.80 -16.81 -42.13
N LYS A 415 6.56 -15.58 -42.60
CA LYS A 415 7.05 -14.33 -41.96
C LYS A 415 6.34 -14.02 -40.62
N THR A 416 5.18 -14.64 -40.37
CA THR A 416 4.37 -14.46 -39.17
C THR A 416 4.55 -15.64 -38.21
N TRP A 417 4.68 -15.34 -36.92
CA TRP A 417 4.83 -16.31 -35.82
C TRP A 417 3.60 -16.21 -34.89
N PRO A 418 3.00 -17.31 -34.41
CA PRO A 418 3.36 -18.73 -34.57
C PRO A 418 3.15 -19.29 -35.99
N PRO A 419 3.86 -20.36 -36.38
CA PRO A 419 3.83 -20.89 -37.74
C PRO A 419 2.48 -21.56 -38.02
N ALA A 420 2.00 -21.46 -39.25
CA ALA A 420 0.76 -22.09 -39.66
C ALA A 420 0.97 -23.60 -39.79
N CYS A 421 0.50 -24.35 -38.80
CA CYS A 421 0.57 -25.81 -38.80
C CYS A 421 -0.68 -26.41 -39.44
N ARG A 422 -0.47 -27.24 -40.45
CA ARG A 422 -1.51 -27.98 -41.17
C ARG A 422 -1.22 -29.48 -41.02
N ARG A 423 -2.28 -30.29 -41.05
CA ARG A 423 -2.25 -31.76 -40.91
C ARG A 423 -1.71 -32.25 -39.56
N LEU A 424 -2.59 -32.93 -38.83
CA LEU A 424 -2.36 -33.45 -37.49
C LEU A 424 -2.25 -34.98 -37.58
N LEU A 425 -1.09 -35.54 -37.27
CA LEU A 425 -0.83 -36.99 -37.31
C LEU A 425 -0.64 -37.51 -35.89
N GLN A 426 -1.43 -38.50 -35.49
CA GLN A 426 -1.29 -39.16 -34.18
C GLN A 426 -0.13 -40.16 -34.22
N ALA A 427 0.70 -40.17 -33.18
CA ALA A 427 1.80 -41.14 -33.07
C ALA A 427 1.30 -42.51 -32.66
N THR A 428 1.79 -43.54 -33.35
CA THR A 428 1.54 -44.94 -33.03
C THR A 428 2.46 -45.35 -31.88
N PRO A 429 1.93 -45.89 -30.77
CA PRO A 429 2.75 -46.41 -29.68
C PRO A 429 3.62 -47.56 -30.17
N VAL A 430 4.89 -47.61 -29.73
CA VAL A 430 5.76 -48.77 -29.97
C VAL A 430 5.33 -49.88 -28.98
N PRO A 431 4.98 -51.08 -29.45
CA PRO A 431 4.69 -52.21 -28.57
C PRO A 431 5.88 -52.51 -27.65
N ALA A 432 5.61 -52.81 -26.37
CA ALA A 432 6.64 -53.10 -25.38
C ALA A 432 7.59 -54.26 -25.81
N ALA A 433 7.10 -55.19 -26.64
CA ALA A 433 7.87 -56.32 -27.18
C ALA A 433 8.89 -55.95 -28.27
N SER A 434 8.82 -54.73 -28.82
CA SER A 434 9.68 -54.23 -29.91
C SER A 434 10.66 -53.14 -29.48
N VAL A 435 10.80 -52.90 -28.16
CA VAL A 435 11.85 -52.03 -27.63
C VAL A 435 13.18 -52.76 -27.76
N SER A 436 13.81 -52.67 -28.93
CA SER A 436 15.17 -53.14 -29.11
C SER A 436 16.09 -52.34 -28.19
N GLN A 437 16.85 -53.07 -27.38
CA GLN A 437 17.94 -52.54 -26.55
C GLN A 437 19.05 -52.06 -27.50
N GLY A 438 18.90 -50.85 -28.04
CA GLY A 438 19.87 -50.20 -28.91
C GLY A 438 20.81 -49.33 -28.09
N ASP A 439 22.10 -49.69 -28.15
CA ASP A 439 23.31 -49.00 -27.70
C ASP A 439 23.20 -47.87 -26.66
N SER A 440 23.70 -48.19 -25.46
CA SER A 440 24.34 -47.34 -24.45
C SER A 440 23.98 -45.83 -24.49
N ALA A 441 23.10 -45.44 -23.55
CA ALA A 441 22.83 -44.09 -23.04
C ALA A 441 21.67 -43.25 -23.65
N GLY A 442 20.60 -43.88 -24.16
CA GLY A 442 19.39 -43.16 -24.60
C GLY A 442 18.07 -43.76 -24.08
N ASP A 443 17.09 -42.91 -23.79
CA ASP A 443 15.69 -43.32 -23.53
C ASP A 443 15.13 -44.11 -24.73
N PRO A 444 14.29 -45.14 -24.56
CA PRO A 444 13.75 -45.94 -25.66
C PRO A 444 12.72 -45.16 -26.50
N ALA A 445 12.58 -45.54 -27.77
CA ALA A 445 11.51 -45.02 -28.62
C ALA A 445 10.15 -45.57 -28.14
N VAL A 446 9.23 -44.67 -27.77
CA VAL A 446 7.91 -45.02 -27.21
C VAL A 446 6.77 -44.82 -28.19
N ALA A 447 6.97 -44.02 -29.24
CA ALA A 447 5.98 -43.79 -30.28
C ALA A 447 6.66 -43.32 -31.59
N PHE A 448 6.00 -43.54 -32.73
CA PHE A 448 6.47 -43.05 -34.02
C PHE A 448 5.32 -42.61 -34.94
N VAL A 449 5.65 -41.80 -35.96
CA VAL A 449 4.78 -41.43 -37.09
C VAL A 449 5.61 -41.54 -38.36
N ASP A 450 5.11 -42.23 -39.37
CA ASP A 450 5.68 -42.19 -40.72
C ASP A 450 4.98 -41.10 -41.54
N ILE A 451 5.77 -40.19 -42.12
CA ILE A 451 5.30 -39.03 -42.88
C ILE A 451 5.85 -39.14 -44.31
N PRO A 452 5.06 -38.89 -45.35
CA PRO A 452 5.56 -38.81 -46.72
C PRO A 452 6.73 -37.82 -46.81
N GLY A 453 7.84 -38.27 -47.42
CA GLY A 453 9.08 -37.51 -47.50
C GLY A 453 8.92 -36.24 -48.30
N ASP A 454 8.18 -36.27 -49.41
CA ASP A 454 7.84 -35.11 -50.23
C ASP A 454 7.18 -33.97 -49.43
N GLU A 455 6.32 -34.31 -48.47
CA GLU A 455 5.67 -33.34 -47.59
C GLU A 455 6.60 -32.83 -46.47
N ALA A 456 7.29 -33.75 -45.79
CA ALA A 456 8.19 -33.42 -44.69
C ALA A 456 9.43 -32.64 -45.15
N CYS A 457 9.89 -32.89 -46.37
CA CYS A 457 11.08 -32.31 -46.99
C CYS A 457 10.76 -31.10 -47.88
N ALA A 458 9.50 -30.70 -47.99
CA ALA A 458 9.14 -29.50 -48.72
C ALA A 458 9.88 -28.27 -48.15
N PRO A 459 10.31 -27.32 -49.01
CA PRO A 459 11.05 -26.14 -48.57
C PRO A 459 10.22 -25.34 -47.56
N SER A 460 10.89 -24.82 -46.54
CA SER A 460 10.26 -24.06 -45.45
C SER A 460 9.25 -24.86 -44.62
N THR A 461 9.31 -26.20 -44.63
CA THR A 461 8.51 -27.04 -43.72
C THR A 461 9.30 -27.39 -42.46
N CYS A 462 8.61 -27.35 -41.32
CA CYS A 462 9.10 -27.80 -40.03
C CYS A 462 8.17 -28.88 -39.48
N ILE A 463 8.74 -29.89 -38.82
CA ILE A 463 8.00 -30.91 -38.08
C ILE A 463 7.86 -30.44 -36.64
N GLN A 464 6.64 -30.42 -36.13
CA GLN A 464 6.35 -30.04 -34.76
C GLN A 464 5.71 -31.21 -34.00
N GLY A 465 6.39 -31.70 -32.97
CA GLY A 465 5.91 -32.76 -32.10
C GLY A 465 5.46 -32.21 -30.75
N ARG A 466 4.36 -32.73 -30.21
CA ARG A 466 3.87 -32.38 -28.86
C ARG A 466 3.30 -33.58 -28.15
N ARG A 467 3.32 -33.55 -26.82
CA ARG A 467 2.67 -34.53 -25.97
C ARG A 467 1.17 -34.20 -25.83
N THR A 468 0.31 -35.23 -25.81
CA THR A 468 -1.16 -35.06 -25.82
C THR A 468 -1.87 -35.68 -24.63
N ASP A 469 -1.20 -36.51 -23.82
CA ASP A 469 -1.71 -37.07 -22.57
C ASP A 469 -1.57 -36.13 -21.35
N VAL A 470 -1.17 -34.88 -21.58
CA VAL A 470 -1.00 -33.84 -20.56
C VAL A 470 -1.79 -32.59 -20.93
N GLN A 471 -2.15 -31.76 -19.95
CA GLN A 471 -2.97 -30.56 -20.18
C GLN A 471 -2.14 -29.42 -20.76
N PHE A 472 -0.89 -29.25 -20.30
CA PHE A 472 0.00 -28.20 -20.75
C PHE A 472 1.28 -28.81 -21.31
N SER A 473 1.37 -28.89 -22.64
CA SER A 473 2.58 -29.29 -23.36
C SER A 473 3.02 -28.18 -24.30
N VAL A 474 4.33 -28.06 -24.48
CA VAL A 474 4.94 -27.22 -25.51
C VAL A 474 5.54 -28.10 -26.58
N PRO A 475 5.51 -27.65 -27.84
CA PRO A 475 6.06 -28.44 -28.91
C PRO A 475 7.61 -28.40 -28.96
N GLN A 476 8.21 -29.51 -29.39
CA GLN A 476 9.52 -29.50 -30.05
C GLN A 476 9.33 -29.27 -31.55
N GLN A 477 10.26 -28.55 -32.15
CA GLN A 477 10.22 -28.23 -33.58
C GLN A 477 11.57 -28.57 -34.22
N LEU A 478 11.52 -29.29 -35.34
CA LEU A 478 12.66 -29.60 -36.19
C LEU A 478 12.43 -28.97 -37.57
N CYS A 479 13.37 -28.16 -38.05
CA CYS A 479 13.32 -27.48 -39.34
C CYS A 479 14.61 -27.76 -40.12
N GLY A 480 14.58 -27.56 -41.44
CA GLY A 480 15.78 -27.73 -42.27
C GLY A 480 16.26 -29.19 -42.31
N LEU A 481 15.31 -30.11 -42.46
CA LEU A 481 15.61 -31.54 -42.51
C LEU A 481 16.49 -31.86 -43.71
N GLN A 482 17.55 -32.64 -43.48
CA GLN A 482 18.41 -33.14 -44.55
C GLN A 482 17.73 -34.34 -45.19
N CYS A 483 16.98 -34.09 -46.25
CA CYS A 483 16.37 -35.15 -47.04
C CYS A 483 17.30 -35.54 -48.18
N ALA A 484 17.40 -36.84 -48.47
CA ALA A 484 18.16 -37.33 -49.62
C ALA A 484 17.55 -36.70 -50.87
N ALA A 485 18.34 -35.89 -51.59
CA ALA A 485 17.90 -35.29 -52.84
C ALA A 485 17.51 -36.42 -53.80
N THR A 486 16.24 -36.47 -54.20
CA THR A 486 15.84 -37.17 -55.42
C THR A 486 16.64 -36.54 -56.55
N GLN A 487 17.73 -37.21 -56.95
CA GLN A 487 18.44 -36.89 -58.19
C GLN A 487 17.42 -37.00 -59.31
N GLY A 488 17.06 -35.86 -59.89
CA GLY A 488 16.30 -35.83 -61.13
C GLY A 488 17.15 -36.45 -62.23
N THR A 489 16.81 -37.66 -62.64
CA THR A 489 17.21 -38.21 -63.93
C THR A 489 16.51 -37.38 -65.00
N ALA A 490 17.21 -36.38 -65.53
CA ALA A 490 16.88 -35.82 -66.83
C ALA A 490 17.33 -36.85 -67.88
N ALA A 491 16.37 -37.41 -68.62
CA ALA A 491 16.58 -38.08 -69.89
C ALA A 491 16.06 -37.17 -71.00
#